data_AF-A0A3C1G5B1-F1
#
_entry.id   AF-A0A3C1G5B1-F1
#
_cell.length_a   1.000
_cell.length_b   1.000
_cell.length_c   1.000
_cell.angle_alpha   90.00
_cell.angle_beta   90.00
_cell.angle_gamma   90.00
#
_symmetry.space_group_name_H-M   'P 1'
#
loop_
_entity.id
_entity.type
_entity.pdbx_description
1 polymer ?
#
loop_
_entity_poly.entity_id
_entity_poly.type
_entity_poly.pdbx_seq_one_letter_code
_entity_poly.pdbx_strand_id
1 'polypeptide(L)'
;GIGAGGLDVALSMAGYPYYLNCPVVLGVKLTGKLPDWVSAKDVILEMLRRYGVKGCVGKVVEYYGPGVKNLSATDRETIGNMGTELGATSSIFPSDDNTRSYLEAQGRGDSWVELSADNGAGYDEYAEINLSSLEPLIACPSSPGNVVKVKDVAGIKVDQVIVGSSVNSSFRDLMVVAKILEGRHSYSHTVFNINPGSRQVLENVVLKKGELSLLKAGARIHEPGCLGCIGMGQAPGTGQVSLRTFPRNFPGRSGTRDDKVYLCSPETAAAAALKGVITDPRDLAGDVKYPRIKDPKKYFVDETSIVFPSDELRKTEVIRGPNIKPIPRLVPLPEKLEAVVVLKVGDNISTDTIMPAGNKILPLRSNIEAISEFIYSQLDPDFPRECKEKGTVVVIGGENYGQGSSREHAALGPRYLGVCAKIVKSFARIHKANLCNWGILPLTFKDPSDYERFTKGSRVVFPDVRKRIYEGEKEIPAEVDGYPIITVLDVSGRQRKHLLAGGNLNFVKQEILPK
;
A
#
# COMPACT_ATOMS: atom_id res chain seq x y z
N GLY A 1 -2.41 10.24 -8.79
CA GLY A 1 -1.00 9.84 -8.60
C GLY A 1 -0.87 8.32 -8.61
N ILE A 2 0.32 7.77 -8.89
CA ILE A 2 0.53 6.31 -9.01
C ILE A 2 1.73 5.89 -8.14
N GLY A 3 1.60 4.77 -7.43
CA GLY A 3 2.71 4.18 -6.69
C GLY A 3 3.74 3.52 -7.63
N ALA A 4 5.01 3.80 -7.40
CA ALA A 4 6.15 3.29 -8.19
C ALA A 4 7.26 2.70 -7.30
N GLY A 5 8.12 1.87 -7.87
CA GLY A 5 9.35 1.39 -7.21
C GLY A 5 10.43 2.48 -7.21
N GLY A 6 11.40 2.38 -6.29
CA GLY A 6 12.45 3.39 -6.12
C GLY A 6 13.28 3.58 -7.39
N LEU A 7 13.65 2.48 -8.07
CA LEU A 7 14.39 2.56 -9.33
C LEU A 7 13.60 3.24 -10.46
N ASP A 8 12.30 2.99 -10.58
CA ASP A 8 11.48 3.64 -11.63
C ASP A 8 11.41 5.16 -11.40
N VAL A 9 11.31 5.59 -10.14
CA VAL A 9 11.35 7.02 -9.76
C VAL A 9 12.73 7.61 -10.05
N ALA A 10 13.81 6.93 -9.67
CA ALA A 10 15.17 7.39 -9.90
C ALA A 10 15.48 7.58 -11.39
N LEU A 11 15.03 6.66 -12.24
CA LEU A 11 15.17 6.78 -13.70
C LEU A 11 14.32 7.91 -14.27
N SER A 12 13.09 8.10 -13.77
CA SER A 12 12.24 9.22 -14.15
C SER A 12 12.88 10.57 -13.80
N MET A 13 13.50 10.66 -12.61
CA MET A 13 14.28 11.84 -12.19
C MET A 13 15.53 12.05 -13.05
N ALA A 14 16.10 10.98 -13.60
CA ALA A 14 17.22 11.05 -14.54
C ALA A 14 16.80 11.37 -15.99
N GLY A 15 15.51 11.63 -16.25
CA GLY A 15 14.99 11.99 -17.57
C GLY A 15 14.55 10.81 -18.44
N TYR A 16 14.59 9.57 -17.92
CA TYR A 16 14.05 8.42 -18.63
C TYR A 16 12.51 8.39 -18.53
N PRO A 17 11.79 7.89 -19.54
CA PRO A 17 10.33 7.78 -19.47
C PRO A 17 9.88 6.83 -18.34
N TYR A 18 8.84 7.23 -17.61
CA TYR A 18 8.08 6.31 -16.77
C TYR A 18 7.09 5.53 -17.65
N TYR A 19 7.07 4.21 -17.50
CA TYR A 19 6.25 3.35 -18.33
C TYR A 19 5.17 2.64 -17.53
N LEU A 20 3.96 2.64 -18.08
CA LEU A 20 2.78 2.03 -17.48
C LEU A 20 2.01 1.24 -18.54
N ASN A 21 1.46 0.09 -18.18
CA ASN A 21 0.50 -0.61 -19.03
C ASN A 21 -0.78 0.23 -19.09
N CYS A 22 -1.32 0.47 -20.28
CA CYS A 22 -2.56 1.21 -20.45
C CYS A 22 -3.67 0.58 -19.58
N PRO A 23 -4.20 1.30 -18.58
CA PRO A 23 -5.17 0.74 -17.65
C PRO A 23 -6.56 0.70 -18.28
N VAL A 24 -7.35 -0.28 -17.87
CA VAL A 24 -8.81 -0.27 -18.04
C VAL A 24 -9.38 0.79 -17.10
N VAL A 25 -10.44 1.49 -17.49
CA VAL A 25 -11.11 2.51 -16.64
C VAL A 25 -12.42 1.98 -16.10
N LEU A 26 -12.51 1.86 -14.77
CA LEU A 26 -13.75 1.57 -14.05
C LEU A 26 -14.40 2.89 -13.62
N GLY A 27 -15.51 3.26 -14.26
CA GLY A 27 -16.33 4.41 -13.89
C GLY A 27 -17.27 4.08 -12.74
N VAL A 28 -17.06 4.71 -11.58
CA VAL A 28 -17.93 4.57 -10.40
C VAL A 28 -18.82 5.80 -10.27
N LYS A 29 -20.09 5.65 -10.64
CA LYS A 29 -21.10 6.69 -10.48
C LYS A 29 -21.50 6.83 -9.02
N LEU A 30 -21.27 7.99 -8.44
CA LEU A 30 -21.73 8.33 -7.11
C LEU A 30 -23.03 9.14 -7.22
N THR A 31 -24.06 8.72 -6.48
CA THR A 31 -25.35 9.41 -6.38
C THR A 31 -25.70 9.69 -4.91
N GLY A 32 -26.65 10.60 -4.66
CA GLY A 32 -27.06 10.96 -3.30
C GLY A 32 -25.97 11.70 -2.50
N LYS A 33 -26.08 11.62 -1.18
CA LYS A 33 -25.18 12.24 -0.20
C LYS A 33 -25.01 11.34 1.02
N LEU A 34 -23.80 11.30 1.59
CA LEU A 34 -23.51 10.56 2.81
C LEU A 34 -24.41 11.02 3.98
N PRO A 35 -25.08 10.09 4.68
CA PRO A 35 -25.83 10.41 5.88
C PRO A 35 -24.90 10.71 7.05
N ASP A 36 -25.46 11.22 8.14
CA ASP A 36 -24.70 11.43 9.38
C ASP A 36 -24.13 10.10 9.89
N TRP A 37 -22.95 10.17 10.51
CA TRP A 37 -22.18 9.02 11.00
C TRP A 37 -21.60 8.09 9.94
N VAL A 38 -21.79 8.39 8.66
CA VAL A 38 -21.17 7.70 7.53
C VAL A 38 -20.20 8.66 6.84
N SER A 39 -19.03 8.14 6.47
CA SER A 39 -17.89 8.92 6.00
C SER A 39 -17.38 8.41 4.65
N ALA A 40 -16.44 9.14 4.06
CA ALA A 40 -15.73 8.70 2.87
C ALA A 40 -15.03 7.34 3.02
N LYS A 41 -14.64 6.98 4.26
CA LYS A 41 -14.08 5.67 4.58
C LYS A 41 -15.06 4.54 4.24
N ASP A 42 -16.35 4.75 4.47
CA ASP A 42 -17.37 3.74 4.20
C ASP A 42 -17.60 3.55 2.70
N VAL A 43 -17.37 4.58 1.88
CA VAL A 43 -17.42 4.48 0.41
C VAL A 43 -16.34 3.53 -0.11
N ILE A 44 -15.10 3.68 0.36
CA ILE A 44 -14.00 2.82 -0.10
C ILE A 44 -14.03 1.44 0.54
N LEU A 45 -14.56 1.30 1.76
CA LEU A 45 -14.88 -0.01 2.34
C LEU A 45 -15.99 -0.72 1.55
N GLU A 46 -17.00 0.00 1.05
CA GLU A 46 -18.02 -0.58 0.17
C GLU A 46 -17.42 -1.08 -1.14
N MET A 47 -16.47 -0.33 -1.73
CA MET A 47 -15.72 -0.81 -2.89
C MET A 47 -14.93 -2.08 -2.56
N LEU A 48 -14.24 -2.13 -1.41
CA LEU A 48 -13.51 -3.32 -0.96
C LEU A 48 -14.46 -4.50 -0.70
N ARG A 49 -15.68 -4.26 -0.22
CA ARG A 49 -16.71 -5.29 -0.05
C ARG A 49 -17.16 -5.89 -1.38
N ARG A 50 -17.24 -5.08 -2.44
CA ARG A 50 -17.70 -5.51 -3.78
C ARG A 50 -16.60 -6.16 -4.61
N TYR A 51 -15.38 -5.62 -4.56
CA TYR A 51 -14.29 -5.99 -5.45
C TYR A 51 -13.16 -6.77 -4.76
N GLY A 52 -13.19 -6.86 -3.43
CA GLY A 52 -12.10 -7.45 -2.64
C GLY A 52 -10.77 -6.73 -2.89
N VAL A 53 -9.66 -7.43 -2.66
CA VAL A 53 -8.31 -6.87 -2.80
C VAL A 53 -7.70 -7.02 -4.21
N LYS A 54 -8.44 -7.62 -5.15
CA LYS A 54 -7.97 -7.90 -6.52
C LYS A 54 -8.88 -7.35 -7.63
N GLY A 55 -10.11 -6.96 -7.33
CA GLY A 55 -11.12 -6.67 -8.36
C GLY A 55 -10.83 -5.46 -9.24
N CYS A 56 -9.86 -4.62 -8.86
CA CYS A 56 -9.42 -3.47 -9.65
C CYS A 56 -7.96 -3.56 -10.13
N VAL A 57 -7.33 -4.74 -10.09
CA VAL A 57 -5.96 -4.91 -10.63
C VAL A 57 -5.92 -4.53 -12.11
N GLY A 58 -4.97 -3.67 -12.47
CA GLY A 58 -4.83 -3.18 -13.84
C GLY A 58 -5.80 -2.08 -14.24
N LYS A 59 -6.66 -1.62 -13.31
CA LYS A 59 -7.66 -0.58 -13.57
C LYS A 59 -7.27 0.76 -12.96
N VAL A 60 -7.73 1.85 -13.56
CA VAL A 60 -7.91 3.15 -12.89
C VAL A 60 -9.38 3.24 -12.51
N VAL A 61 -9.65 3.60 -11.25
CA VAL A 61 -11.01 3.84 -10.78
C VAL A 61 -11.30 5.33 -10.90
N GLU A 62 -12.25 5.71 -11.75
CA GLU A 62 -12.68 7.08 -11.92
C GLU A 62 -14.05 7.28 -11.27
N TYR A 63 -14.15 8.23 -10.33
CA TYR A 63 -15.40 8.53 -9.64
C TYR A 63 -16.08 9.72 -10.31
N TYR A 64 -17.33 9.54 -10.71
CA TYR A 64 -18.13 10.54 -11.43
C TYR A 64 -19.57 10.62 -10.90
N GLY A 65 -20.38 11.53 -11.44
CA GLY A 65 -21.80 11.64 -11.12
C GLY A 65 -22.15 12.65 -10.02
N PRO A 66 -23.46 12.87 -9.77
CA PRO A 66 -23.95 14.00 -8.98
C PRO A 66 -23.59 13.92 -7.49
N GLY A 67 -23.19 12.75 -6.98
CA GLY A 67 -22.74 12.56 -5.60
C GLY A 67 -21.33 13.10 -5.34
N VAL A 68 -20.48 13.24 -6.38
CA VAL A 68 -19.08 13.70 -6.24
C VAL A 68 -19.00 15.12 -5.65
N LYS A 69 -19.94 16.00 -6.01
CA LYS A 69 -20.01 17.37 -5.48
C LYS A 69 -20.26 17.43 -3.98
N ASN A 70 -20.77 16.35 -3.38
CA ASN A 70 -21.05 16.26 -1.95
C ASN A 70 -19.85 15.73 -1.15
N LEU A 71 -18.73 15.41 -1.80
CA LEU A 71 -17.50 14.94 -1.17
C LEU A 71 -16.45 16.06 -1.19
N SER A 72 -15.92 16.40 -0.01
CA SER A 72 -14.79 17.34 0.12
C SER A 72 -13.53 16.81 -0.56
N ALA A 73 -12.53 17.67 -0.75
CA ALA A 73 -11.22 17.23 -1.27
C ALA A 73 -10.61 16.11 -0.39
N THR A 74 -10.70 16.23 0.93
CA THR A 74 -10.15 15.23 1.86
C THR A 74 -10.97 13.94 1.90
N ASP A 75 -12.30 14.00 1.66
CA ASP A 75 -13.11 12.78 1.47
C ASP A 75 -12.62 12.00 0.23
N ARG A 76 -12.34 12.71 -0.86
CA ARG A 76 -11.80 12.12 -2.10
C ARG A 76 -10.41 11.55 -1.90
N GLU A 77 -9.56 12.20 -1.09
CA GLU A 77 -8.25 11.68 -0.71
C GLU A 77 -8.36 10.37 0.08
N THR A 78 -9.29 10.26 1.05
CA THR A 78 -9.54 9.00 1.78
C THR A 78 -9.92 7.87 0.82
N ILE A 79 -10.86 8.13 -0.10
CA ILE A 79 -11.31 7.12 -1.06
C ILE A 79 -10.18 6.75 -2.02
N GLY A 80 -9.50 7.76 -2.57
CA GLY A 80 -8.43 7.57 -3.54
C GLY A 80 -7.19 6.87 -2.96
N ASN A 81 -6.84 7.15 -1.71
CA ASN A 81 -5.75 6.49 -0.99
C ASN A 81 -5.98 4.99 -0.92
N MET A 82 -7.15 4.59 -0.41
CA MET A 82 -7.51 3.19 -0.22
C MET A 82 -7.91 2.44 -1.50
N GLY A 83 -7.98 3.14 -2.65
CA GLY A 83 -8.08 2.50 -3.96
C GLY A 83 -6.90 1.56 -4.24
N THR A 84 -5.75 1.80 -3.59
CA THR A 84 -4.57 0.90 -3.67
C THR A 84 -4.91 -0.50 -3.16
N GLU A 85 -5.74 -0.63 -2.13
CA GLU A 85 -6.11 -1.91 -1.54
C GLU A 85 -7.05 -2.73 -2.43
N LEU A 86 -7.71 -2.11 -3.42
CA LEU A 86 -8.45 -2.81 -4.48
C LEU A 86 -7.52 -3.41 -5.56
N GLY A 87 -6.22 -3.09 -5.49
CA GLY A 87 -5.23 -3.37 -6.54
C GLY A 87 -5.22 -2.35 -7.67
N ALA A 88 -5.97 -1.25 -7.55
CA ALA A 88 -6.06 -0.23 -8.59
C ALA A 88 -4.71 0.43 -8.86
N THR A 89 -4.46 0.77 -10.13
CA THR A 89 -3.29 1.55 -10.55
C THR A 89 -3.36 2.97 -9.98
N SER A 90 -4.55 3.57 -9.99
CA SER A 90 -4.85 4.85 -9.38
C SER A 90 -6.36 4.96 -9.15
N SER A 91 -6.76 5.95 -8.36
CA SER A 91 -8.15 6.36 -8.20
C SER A 91 -8.19 7.87 -8.38
N ILE A 92 -9.14 8.36 -9.16
CA ILE A 92 -9.23 9.78 -9.52
C ILE A 92 -10.65 10.31 -9.37
N PHE A 93 -10.72 11.60 -9.03
CA PHE A 93 -11.93 12.41 -9.00
C PHE A 93 -11.69 13.63 -9.90
N PRO A 94 -12.76 14.24 -10.45
CA PRO A 94 -12.62 15.49 -11.18
C PRO A 94 -12.06 16.61 -10.28
N SER A 95 -11.33 17.54 -10.89
CA SER A 95 -10.93 18.81 -10.27
C SER A 95 -12.07 19.81 -10.47
N ASP A 96 -12.97 19.88 -9.48
CA ASP A 96 -14.16 20.74 -9.48
C ASP A 96 -14.05 21.84 -8.39
N ASP A 97 -15.18 22.51 -8.09
CA ASP A 97 -15.26 23.57 -7.08
C ASP A 97 -14.81 23.15 -5.67
N ASN A 98 -14.93 21.87 -5.30
CA ASN A 98 -14.42 21.40 -4.00
C ASN A 98 -12.89 21.33 -4.00
N THR A 99 -12.29 20.89 -5.12
CA THR A 99 -10.83 20.92 -5.31
C THR A 99 -10.34 22.37 -5.33
N ARG A 100 -11.05 23.27 -6.02
CA ARG A 100 -10.76 24.70 -6.04
C ARG A 100 -10.78 25.30 -4.64
N SER A 101 -11.88 25.10 -3.91
CA SER A 101 -12.07 25.64 -2.55
C SER A 101 -10.98 25.15 -1.60
N TYR A 102 -10.56 23.88 -1.73
CA TYR A 102 -9.46 23.33 -0.95
C TYR A 102 -8.13 23.98 -1.29
N LEU A 103 -7.80 24.14 -2.58
CA LEU A 103 -6.57 24.81 -3.01
C LEU A 103 -6.55 26.29 -2.59
N GLU A 104 -7.65 27.02 -2.72
CA GLU A 104 -7.78 28.40 -2.25
C GLU A 104 -7.56 28.49 -0.72
N ALA A 105 -8.16 27.58 0.05
CA ALA A 105 -7.94 27.52 1.50
C ALA A 105 -6.48 27.23 1.88
N GLN A 106 -5.74 26.53 1.02
CA GLN A 106 -4.31 26.26 1.17
C GLN A 106 -3.42 27.40 0.63
N GLY A 107 -3.99 28.51 0.13
CA GLY A 107 -3.23 29.60 -0.49
C GLY A 107 -2.69 29.27 -1.88
N ARG A 108 -3.25 28.25 -2.54
CA ARG A 108 -2.84 27.72 -3.86
C ARG A 108 -3.93 27.84 -4.92
N GLY A 109 -4.86 28.79 -4.76
CA GLY A 109 -5.97 29.01 -5.70
C GLY A 109 -5.50 29.18 -7.14
N ASP A 110 -4.39 29.89 -7.36
CA ASP A 110 -3.82 30.12 -8.69
C ASP A 110 -3.26 28.85 -9.37
N SER A 111 -3.08 27.76 -8.61
CA SER A 111 -2.71 26.46 -9.16
C SER A 111 -3.91 25.61 -9.60
N TRP A 112 -5.14 26.06 -9.32
CA TRP A 112 -6.33 25.28 -9.67
C TRP A 112 -6.61 25.34 -11.17
N VAL A 113 -6.94 24.18 -11.71
CA VAL A 113 -7.44 24.01 -13.07
C VAL A 113 -8.64 23.07 -12.99
N GLU A 114 -9.73 23.43 -13.65
CA GLU A 114 -10.87 22.53 -13.82
C GLU A 114 -10.46 21.35 -14.70
N LEU A 115 -10.70 20.14 -14.20
CA LEU A 115 -10.41 18.90 -14.94
C LEU A 115 -11.59 17.96 -14.77
N SER A 116 -12.22 17.61 -15.87
CA SER A 116 -13.36 16.70 -15.93
C SER A 116 -13.20 15.74 -17.10
N ALA A 117 -13.96 14.65 -17.07
CA ALA A 117 -14.08 13.76 -18.22
C ALA A 117 -14.78 14.49 -19.38
N ASP A 118 -14.37 14.19 -20.61
CA ASP A 118 -15.01 14.74 -21.79
C ASP A 118 -16.49 14.37 -21.85
N ASN A 119 -17.30 15.25 -22.43
CA ASN A 119 -18.72 14.96 -22.62
C ASN A 119 -18.91 13.72 -23.51
N GLY A 120 -19.63 12.71 -23.00
CA GLY A 120 -19.81 11.44 -23.69
C GLY A 120 -18.63 10.47 -23.58
N ALA A 121 -17.62 10.76 -22.76
CA ALA A 121 -16.56 9.80 -22.45
C ALA A 121 -17.16 8.51 -21.87
N GLY A 122 -16.80 7.38 -22.47
CA GLY A 122 -17.17 6.05 -21.99
C GLY A 122 -16.13 5.50 -21.03
N TYR A 123 -16.58 4.59 -20.17
CA TYR A 123 -15.73 3.74 -19.35
C TYR A 123 -15.76 2.30 -19.88
N ASP A 124 -14.68 1.56 -19.66
CA ASP A 124 -14.63 0.13 -20.01
C ASP A 124 -15.55 -0.70 -19.10
N GLU A 125 -15.68 -0.28 -17.83
CA GLU A 125 -16.55 -0.90 -16.84
C GLU A 125 -17.30 0.17 -16.05
N TYR A 126 -18.50 -0.18 -15.56
CA TYR A 126 -19.37 0.72 -14.82
C TYR A 126 -19.79 0.13 -13.48
N ALA A 127 -19.84 0.98 -12.47
CA ALA A 127 -20.41 0.69 -11.16
C ALA A 127 -21.20 1.89 -10.65
N GLU A 128 -22.12 1.66 -9.71
CA GLU A 128 -22.88 2.73 -9.07
C GLU A 128 -22.95 2.55 -7.56
N ILE A 129 -22.76 3.64 -6.81
CA ILE A 129 -22.94 3.70 -5.36
C ILE A 129 -23.88 4.88 -5.04
N ASN A 130 -25.02 4.54 -4.44
CA ASN A 130 -25.87 5.53 -3.77
C ASN A 130 -25.30 5.82 -2.38
N LEU A 131 -24.72 7.00 -2.21
CA LEU A 131 -24.12 7.44 -0.95
C LEU A 131 -25.14 7.50 0.20
N SER A 132 -26.42 7.75 -0.12
CA SER A 132 -27.48 7.87 0.90
C SER A 132 -27.95 6.55 1.48
N SER A 133 -27.65 5.43 0.81
CA SER A 133 -27.96 4.09 1.33
C SER A 133 -26.80 3.45 2.09
N LEU A 134 -25.62 4.10 2.14
CA LEU A 134 -24.49 3.57 2.88
C LEU A 134 -24.75 3.62 4.39
N GLU A 135 -24.29 2.57 5.06
CA GLU A 135 -24.24 2.46 6.52
C GLU A 135 -22.76 2.34 6.95
N PRO A 136 -22.42 2.54 8.23
CA PRO A 136 -21.05 2.36 8.71
C PRO A 136 -20.52 0.94 8.45
N LEU A 137 -19.32 0.85 7.86
CA LEU A 137 -18.63 -0.39 7.50
C LEU A 137 -17.32 -0.57 8.29
N ILE A 138 -16.87 -1.82 8.38
CA ILE A 138 -15.62 -2.19 9.04
C ILE A 138 -14.97 -3.36 8.31
N ALA A 139 -13.65 -3.28 8.08
CA ALA A 139 -12.87 -4.42 7.59
C ALA A 139 -12.36 -5.24 8.79
N CYS A 140 -12.79 -6.49 8.87
CA CYS A 140 -12.37 -7.45 9.87
C CYS A 140 -10.95 -7.98 9.60
N PRO A 141 -10.23 -8.46 10.62
CA PRO A 141 -8.95 -9.15 10.42
C PRO A 141 -9.11 -10.35 9.49
N SER A 142 -8.09 -10.74 8.72
CA SER A 142 -6.82 -10.07 8.49
C SER A 142 -6.68 -9.69 7.01
N SER A 143 -7.70 -9.01 6.46
CA SER A 143 -7.70 -8.51 5.09
C SER A 143 -8.54 -7.23 4.99
N PRO A 144 -8.08 -6.20 4.26
CA PRO A 144 -8.88 -4.99 4.04
C PRO A 144 -10.14 -5.27 3.20
N GLY A 145 -10.17 -6.39 2.47
CA GLY A 145 -11.34 -6.86 1.73
C GLY A 145 -12.38 -7.62 2.57
N ASN A 146 -12.10 -7.96 3.85
CA ASN A 146 -13.04 -8.66 4.72
C ASN A 146 -14.04 -7.68 5.36
N VAL A 147 -14.87 -7.04 4.53
CA VAL A 147 -15.72 -5.92 4.96
C VAL A 147 -17.13 -6.39 5.34
N VAL A 148 -17.58 -5.98 6.52
CA VAL A 148 -18.94 -6.19 7.05
C VAL A 148 -19.54 -4.87 7.56
N LYS A 149 -20.82 -4.86 7.93
CA LYS A 149 -21.41 -3.68 8.59
C LYS A 149 -20.94 -3.64 10.04
N VAL A 150 -20.74 -2.44 10.58
CA VAL A 150 -20.28 -2.28 11.98
C VAL A 150 -21.22 -2.98 12.97
N LYS A 151 -22.54 -2.86 12.75
CA LYS A 151 -23.57 -3.50 13.59
C LYS A 151 -23.47 -5.03 13.66
N ASP A 152 -22.93 -5.68 12.62
CA ASP A 152 -22.84 -7.15 12.55
C ASP A 152 -21.72 -7.69 13.48
N VAL A 153 -20.80 -6.83 13.89
CA VAL A 153 -19.67 -7.16 14.78
C VAL A 153 -19.62 -6.26 16.02
N ALA A 154 -20.73 -5.58 16.34
CA ALA A 154 -20.84 -4.74 17.51
C ALA A 154 -20.74 -5.57 18.81
N GLY A 155 -20.25 -4.96 19.88
CA GLY A 155 -20.08 -5.59 21.19
C GLY A 155 -18.75 -6.33 21.39
N ILE A 156 -17.95 -6.55 20.33
CA ILE A 156 -16.60 -7.09 20.46
C ILE A 156 -15.73 -6.11 21.27
N LYS A 157 -15.07 -6.58 22.33
CA LYS A 157 -14.17 -5.77 23.16
C LYS A 157 -13.04 -5.14 22.34
N VAL A 158 -12.74 -3.87 22.60
CA VAL A 158 -11.69 -3.10 21.93
C VAL A 158 -10.63 -2.65 22.95
N ASP A 159 -9.41 -3.14 22.76
CA ASP A 159 -8.28 -2.84 23.65
C ASP A 159 -7.49 -1.61 23.20
N GLN A 160 -7.48 -1.34 21.90
CA GLN A 160 -6.75 -0.21 21.32
C GLN A 160 -7.56 0.47 20.23
N VAL A 161 -7.56 1.80 20.22
CA VAL A 161 -8.06 2.61 19.11
C VAL A 161 -6.95 3.53 18.63
N ILE A 162 -6.72 3.57 17.32
CA ILE A 162 -5.78 4.50 16.70
C ILE A 162 -6.47 5.24 15.55
N VAL A 163 -6.63 6.55 15.72
CA VAL A 163 -7.14 7.45 14.68
C VAL A 163 -5.97 8.15 14.01
N GLY A 164 -6.03 8.33 12.69
CA GLY A 164 -5.05 9.06 11.92
C GLY A 164 -4.41 8.24 10.80
N SER A 165 -3.08 8.37 10.66
CA SER A 165 -2.31 7.90 9.48
C SER A 165 -2.77 8.57 8.18
N SER A 166 -2.17 8.23 7.05
CA SER A 166 -2.38 8.92 5.77
C SER A 166 -3.81 8.86 5.20
N VAL A 167 -4.69 7.98 5.70
CA VAL A 167 -6.05 7.79 5.16
C VAL A 167 -7.07 8.71 5.80
N ASN A 168 -7.05 8.81 7.12
CA ASN A 168 -8.06 9.52 7.90
C ASN A 168 -7.40 10.37 9.01
N SER A 169 -6.58 11.33 8.58
CA SER A 169 -5.93 12.30 9.45
C SER A 169 -6.05 13.72 8.92
N SER A 170 -7.07 13.99 8.10
CA SER A 170 -7.39 15.35 7.69
C SER A 170 -7.82 16.19 8.90
N PHE A 171 -7.87 17.52 8.73
CA PHE A 171 -8.43 18.41 9.76
C PHE A 171 -9.84 17.98 10.15
N ARG A 172 -10.70 17.66 9.18
CA ARG A 172 -12.05 17.15 9.41
C ARG A 172 -12.05 15.87 10.24
N ASP A 173 -11.20 14.90 9.93
CA ASP A 173 -11.16 13.60 10.61
C ASP A 173 -10.71 13.70 12.06
N LEU A 174 -9.71 14.52 12.35
CA LEU A 174 -9.26 14.70 13.74
C LEU A 174 -10.28 15.53 14.55
N MET A 175 -10.90 16.54 13.92
CA MET A 175 -11.90 17.37 14.58
C MET A 175 -13.22 16.63 14.84
N VAL A 176 -13.67 15.73 13.94
CA VAL A 176 -14.90 14.95 14.19
C VAL A 176 -14.73 14.07 15.42
N VAL A 177 -13.56 13.43 15.57
CA VAL A 177 -13.22 12.62 16.74
C VAL A 177 -13.12 13.49 17.99
N ALA A 178 -12.39 14.61 17.92
CA ALA A 178 -12.28 15.57 19.03
C ALA A 178 -13.65 16.06 19.51
N LYS A 179 -14.61 16.28 18.60
CA LYS A 179 -15.95 16.75 18.94
C LYS A 179 -16.88 15.66 19.48
N ILE A 180 -16.78 14.43 18.98
CA ILE A 180 -17.51 13.29 19.57
C ILE A 180 -17.07 13.07 21.03
N LEU A 181 -15.76 13.20 21.29
CA LEU A 181 -15.15 13.00 22.61
C LEU A 181 -15.17 14.26 23.51
N GLU A 182 -15.65 15.41 23.04
CA GLU A 182 -15.63 16.65 23.81
C GLU A 182 -16.43 16.51 25.12
N GLY A 183 -15.75 16.74 26.25
CA GLY A 183 -16.35 16.58 27.59
C GLY A 183 -16.52 15.13 28.05
N ARG A 184 -15.99 14.15 27.31
CA ARG A 184 -16.05 12.72 27.61
C ARG A 184 -14.64 12.15 27.71
N HIS A 185 -14.50 10.98 28.32
CA HIS A 185 -13.22 10.27 28.43
C HIS A 185 -13.31 8.91 27.73
N SER A 186 -12.21 8.45 27.12
CA SER A 186 -12.13 7.11 26.55
C SER A 186 -12.37 6.06 27.63
N TYR A 187 -12.87 4.90 27.22
CA TYR A 187 -13.11 3.79 28.12
C TYR A 187 -11.82 3.35 28.80
N SER A 188 -11.89 2.98 30.08
CA SER A 188 -10.72 2.84 30.96
C SER A 188 -9.71 1.77 30.51
N HIS A 189 -10.16 0.67 29.89
CA HIS A 189 -9.28 -0.36 29.34
C HIS A 189 -8.79 -0.08 27.91
N THR A 190 -9.32 0.94 27.24
CA THR A 190 -9.03 1.19 25.82
C THR A 190 -7.87 2.18 25.70
N VAL A 191 -6.77 1.73 25.11
CA VAL A 191 -5.64 2.59 24.78
C VAL A 191 -5.98 3.41 23.54
N PHE A 192 -6.15 4.72 23.71
CA PHE A 192 -6.58 5.62 22.64
C PHE A 192 -5.41 6.49 22.12
N ASN A 193 -5.11 6.39 20.83
CA ASN A 193 -4.01 7.09 20.18
C ASN A 193 -4.47 7.92 18.98
N ILE A 194 -3.81 9.05 18.76
CA ILE A 194 -3.98 9.92 17.60
C ILE A 194 -2.64 10.05 16.87
N ASN A 195 -2.63 9.71 15.58
CA ASN A 195 -1.46 9.79 14.70
C ASN A 195 -1.71 10.83 13.60
N PRO A 196 -1.36 12.11 13.80
CA PRO A 196 -1.59 13.15 12.81
C PRO A 196 -0.88 12.86 11.48
N GLY A 197 -1.48 13.27 10.35
CA GLY A 197 -0.91 13.04 9.03
C GLY A 197 0.19 14.03 8.65
N SER A 198 0.13 15.24 9.21
CA SER A 198 1.13 16.28 9.01
C SER A 198 1.15 17.24 10.20
N ARG A 199 2.27 17.97 10.33
CA ARG A 199 2.41 19.06 11.29
C ARG A 199 1.34 20.13 11.06
N GLN A 200 1.13 20.50 9.80
CA GLN A 200 0.14 21.50 9.42
C GLN A 200 -1.28 21.14 9.89
N VAL A 201 -1.72 19.89 9.71
CA VAL A 201 -3.04 19.47 10.19
C VAL A 201 -3.12 19.56 11.70
N LEU A 202 -2.09 19.08 12.42
CA LEU A 202 -2.04 19.17 13.88
C LEU A 202 -2.15 20.63 14.35
N GLU A 203 -1.39 21.55 13.77
CA GLU A 203 -1.46 22.99 14.09
C GLU A 203 -2.86 23.56 13.88
N ASN A 204 -3.53 23.22 12.78
CA ASN A 204 -4.89 23.68 12.53
C ASN A 204 -5.90 23.09 13.55
N VAL A 205 -5.72 21.84 13.98
CA VAL A 205 -6.51 21.21 15.05
C VAL A 205 -6.28 21.91 16.39
N VAL A 206 -5.01 22.24 16.72
CA VAL A 206 -4.64 23.00 17.93
C VAL A 206 -5.30 24.38 17.93
N LEU A 207 -5.21 25.12 16.81
CA LEU A 207 -5.84 26.44 16.66
C LEU A 207 -7.36 26.42 16.84
N LYS A 208 -7.99 25.25 16.62
CA LYS A 208 -9.44 25.03 16.85
C LYS A 208 -9.74 24.32 18.17
N LYS A 209 -8.75 24.21 19.06
CA LYS A 209 -8.83 23.58 20.38
C LYS A 209 -9.23 22.10 20.35
N GLY A 210 -9.11 21.43 19.20
CA GLY A 210 -9.42 20.00 19.07
C GLY A 210 -8.44 19.13 19.83
N GLU A 211 -7.16 19.53 19.86
CA GLU A 211 -6.11 18.83 20.60
C GLU A 211 -6.43 18.74 22.10
N LEU A 212 -6.89 19.84 22.69
CA LEU A 212 -7.28 19.88 24.11
C LEU A 212 -8.43 18.91 24.40
N SER A 213 -9.43 18.82 23.51
CA SER A 213 -10.54 17.87 23.67
C SER A 213 -10.05 16.42 23.61
N LEU A 214 -9.11 16.12 22.71
CA LEU A 214 -8.52 14.78 22.59
C LEU A 214 -7.69 14.42 23.84
N LEU A 215 -6.85 15.33 24.33
CA LEU A 215 -6.06 15.13 25.55
C LEU A 215 -6.95 14.90 26.77
N LYS A 216 -7.99 15.74 26.95
CA LYS A 216 -8.98 15.57 28.03
C LYS A 216 -9.76 14.27 27.92
N ALA A 217 -9.90 13.74 26.71
CA ALA A 217 -10.53 12.45 26.49
C ALA A 217 -9.61 11.25 26.75
N GLY A 218 -8.38 11.46 27.22
CA GLY A 218 -7.42 10.39 27.51
C GLY A 218 -6.61 9.93 26.29
N ALA A 219 -6.67 10.66 25.17
CA ALA A 219 -5.93 10.31 23.97
C ALA A 219 -4.44 10.61 24.11
N ARG A 220 -3.60 9.74 23.56
CA ARG A 220 -2.16 9.98 23.36
C ARG A 220 -1.94 10.49 21.94
N ILE A 221 -1.48 11.73 21.81
CA ILE A 221 -1.21 12.37 20.53
C ILE A 221 0.27 12.19 20.20
N HIS A 222 0.57 11.64 19.03
CA HIS A 222 1.94 11.30 18.61
C HIS A 222 2.48 12.31 17.60
N GLU A 223 3.79 12.26 17.32
CA GLU A 223 4.34 13.05 16.22
C GLU A 223 3.68 12.70 14.87
N PRO A 224 3.57 13.67 13.94
CA PRO A 224 3.08 13.38 12.60
C PRO A 224 3.91 12.30 11.91
N GLY A 225 3.29 11.18 11.54
CA GLY A 225 4.03 10.04 10.98
C GLY A 225 3.21 8.77 10.80
N CYS A 226 3.83 7.77 10.16
CA CYS A 226 3.18 6.48 9.90
C CYS A 226 2.99 5.63 11.17
N LEU A 227 3.99 5.60 12.05
CA LEU A 227 3.96 4.93 13.37
C LEU A 227 3.33 3.53 13.31
N GLY A 228 2.30 3.26 14.12
CA GLY A 228 1.61 1.98 14.20
C GLY A 228 1.02 1.49 12.87
N CYS A 229 0.83 2.34 11.86
CA CYS A 229 0.33 1.94 10.53
C CYS A 229 1.32 1.02 9.78
N ILE A 230 2.61 1.13 10.09
CA ILE A 230 3.68 0.30 9.54
C ILE A 230 4.34 -0.60 10.58
N GLY A 231 3.68 -0.77 11.74
CA GLY A 231 4.19 -1.56 12.87
C GLY A 231 5.35 -0.90 13.62
N MET A 232 5.49 0.43 13.54
CA MET A 232 6.49 1.17 14.32
C MET A 232 5.85 1.74 15.59
N GLY A 233 6.09 1.07 16.70
CA GLY A 233 5.41 1.38 17.96
C GLY A 233 3.92 1.01 17.89
N GLN A 234 3.20 1.20 19.00
CA GLN A 234 1.75 1.03 19.07
C GLN A 234 1.24 -0.37 18.64
N ALA A 235 2.05 -1.42 18.78
CA ALA A 235 1.62 -2.79 18.53
C ALA A 235 0.55 -3.20 19.57
N PRO A 236 -0.54 -3.88 19.16
CA PRO A 236 -1.50 -4.41 20.11
C PRO A 236 -0.92 -5.63 20.82
N GLY A 237 -1.41 -5.93 22.03
CA GLY A 237 -1.08 -7.18 22.71
C GLY A 237 -1.58 -8.40 21.92
N THR A 238 -1.01 -9.58 22.22
CA THR A 238 -1.43 -10.84 21.58
C THR A 238 -2.92 -11.10 21.80
N GLY A 239 -3.66 -11.33 20.71
CA GLY A 239 -5.11 -11.57 20.75
C GLY A 239 -5.96 -10.33 21.05
N GLN A 240 -5.36 -9.16 21.28
CA GLN A 240 -6.09 -7.93 21.56
C GLN A 240 -6.62 -7.27 20.28
N VAL A 241 -7.82 -6.71 20.38
CA VAL A 241 -8.50 -6.04 19.27
C VAL A 241 -8.05 -4.59 19.17
N SER A 242 -7.63 -4.21 17.97
CA SER A 242 -7.19 -2.85 17.64
C SER A 242 -8.03 -2.27 16.50
N LEU A 243 -8.78 -1.20 16.76
CA LEU A 243 -9.51 -0.46 15.73
C LEU A 243 -8.66 0.67 15.20
N ARG A 244 -8.49 0.72 13.88
CA ARG A 244 -7.59 1.68 13.23
C ARG A 244 -8.28 2.35 12.06
N THR A 245 -8.08 3.65 11.90
CA THR A 245 -8.57 4.38 10.72
C THR A 245 -7.59 4.30 9.54
N PHE A 246 -6.85 3.18 9.45
CA PHE A 246 -5.71 2.96 8.56
C PHE A 246 -6.14 2.25 7.27
N PRO A 247 -5.25 2.09 6.27
CA PRO A 247 -5.60 1.39 5.03
C PRO A 247 -5.46 -0.14 5.11
N ARG A 248 -4.65 -0.69 6.03
CA ARG A 248 -4.23 -2.11 5.97
C ARG A 248 -4.25 -2.81 7.33
N ASN A 249 -4.70 -4.06 7.33
CA ASN A 249 -4.73 -4.99 8.46
C ASN A 249 -4.28 -6.42 8.08
N PHE A 250 -3.32 -6.55 7.17
CA PHE A 250 -2.71 -7.84 6.87
C PHE A 250 -2.04 -8.45 8.11
N PRO A 251 -1.97 -9.79 8.24
CA PRO A 251 -1.39 -10.45 9.41
C PRO A 251 0.03 -9.95 9.72
N GLY A 252 0.30 -9.64 10.99
CA GLY A 252 1.63 -9.24 11.43
C GLY A 252 1.99 -7.78 11.12
N ARG A 253 1.16 -7.06 10.36
CA ARG A 253 1.48 -5.69 9.90
C ARG A 253 1.59 -4.70 11.06
N SER A 254 0.86 -4.92 12.15
CA SER A 254 0.92 -4.05 13.32
C SER A 254 2.18 -4.24 14.16
N GLY A 255 3.04 -5.22 13.84
CA GLY A 255 4.17 -5.63 14.66
C GLY A 255 3.88 -6.82 15.59
N THR A 256 2.66 -7.38 15.56
CA THR A 256 2.24 -8.56 16.35
C THR A 256 1.75 -9.64 15.40
N ARG A 257 2.29 -10.87 15.46
CA ARG A 257 2.02 -11.94 14.47
C ARG A 257 0.54 -12.30 14.35
N ASP A 258 -0.16 -12.39 15.47
CA ASP A 258 -1.57 -12.79 15.57
C ASP A 258 -2.47 -11.57 15.84
N ASP A 259 -2.20 -10.45 15.17
CA ASP A 259 -2.89 -9.19 15.35
C ASP A 259 -4.39 -9.26 14.95
N LYS A 260 -5.24 -8.62 15.76
CA LYS A 260 -6.68 -8.48 15.50
C LYS A 260 -7.01 -7.03 15.16
N VAL A 261 -6.47 -6.57 14.02
CA VAL A 261 -6.67 -5.20 13.54
C VAL A 261 -7.91 -5.09 12.66
N TYR A 262 -8.83 -4.21 13.06
CA TYR A 262 -10.01 -3.82 12.28
C TYR A 262 -9.81 -2.44 11.67
N LEU A 263 -10.29 -2.24 10.44
CA LEU A 263 -10.23 -0.94 9.76
C LEU A 263 -11.60 -0.29 9.71
N CYS A 264 -11.72 0.95 10.18
CA CYS A 264 -13.01 1.65 10.29
C CYS A 264 -12.87 3.15 10.04
N SER A 265 -13.99 3.87 10.05
CA SER A 265 -14.05 5.33 9.97
C SER A 265 -13.61 5.99 11.29
N PRO A 266 -13.23 7.28 11.27
CA PRO A 266 -13.02 8.07 12.49
C PRO A 266 -14.21 8.05 13.44
N GLU A 267 -15.43 8.07 12.90
CA GLU A 267 -16.67 8.00 13.66
C GLU A 267 -16.79 6.69 14.45
N THR A 268 -16.63 5.55 13.77
CA THR A 268 -16.64 4.22 14.43
C THR A 268 -15.51 4.08 15.44
N ALA A 269 -14.32 4.60 15.12
CA ALA A 269 -13.19 4.60 16.04
C ALA A 269 -13.49 5.43 17.31
N ALA A 270 -14.07 6.61 17.18
CA ALA A 270 -14.47 7.45 18.31
C ALA A 270 -15.55 6.79 19.17
N ALA A 271 -16.54 6.15 18.55
CA ALA A 271 -17.57 5.41 19.26
C ALA A 271 -16.99 4.24 20.06
N ALA A 272 -16.09 3.46 19.45
CA ALA A 272 -15.40 2.38 20.14
C ALA A 272 -14.47 2.89 21.25
N ALA A 273 -13.80 4.03 21.07
CA ALA A 273 -12.97 4.63 22.11
C ALA A 273 -13.80 5.04 23.34
N LEU A 274 -15.03 5.53 23.15
CA LEU A 274 -15.94 5.89 24.24
C LEU A 274 -16.52 4.66 24.95
N LYS A 275 -16.88 3.61 24.20
CA LYS A 275 -17.64 2.47 24.73
C LYS A 275 -16.78 1.26 25.11
N GLY A 276 -15.52 1.21 24.66
CA GLY A 276 -14.59 0.10 24.91
C GLY A 276 -14.90 -1.19 24.14
N VAL A 277 -15.88 -1.14 23.23
CA VAL A 277 -16.34 -2.22 22.35
C VAL A 277 -16.62 -1.66 20.96
N ILE A 278 -16.58 -2.50 19.92
CA ILE A 278 -17.01 -2.11 18.58
C ILE A 278 -18.46 -1.64 18.67
N THR A 279 -18.72 -0.43 18.21
CA THR A 279 -20.01 0.24 18.35
C THR A 279 -20.37 0.90 17.02
N ASP A 280 -21.62 0.73 16.58
CA ASP A 280 -22.12 1.48 15.44
C ASP A 280 -22.18 2.96 15.82
N PRO A 281 -21.49 3.87 15.11
CA PRO A 281 -21.41 5.27 15.52
C PRO A 281 -22.78 5.96 15.56
N ARG A 282 -23.79 5.44 14.84
CA ARG A 282 -25.17 5.96 14.89
C ARG A 282 -25.83 5.77 16.25
N ASP A 283 -25.38 4.79 17.04
CA ASP A 283 -25.91 4.55 18.39
C ASP A 283 -25.57 5.70 19.36
N LEU A 284 -24.62 6.57 18.99
CA LEU A 284 -24.32 7.79 19.75
C LEU A 284 -25.31 8.92 19.49
N ALA A 285 -26.17 8.84 18.46
CA ALA A 285 -27.00 9.97 18.01
C ALA A 285 -27.98 10.49 19.09
N GLY A 286 -28.34 9.67 20.08
CA GLY A 286 -29.16 10.09 21.22
C GLY A 286 -28.42 10.98 22.23
N ASP A 287 -27.11 10.78 22.40
CA ASP A 287 -26.28 11.47 23.40
C ASP A 287 -25.34 12.53 22.79
N VAL A 288 -25.07 12.40 21.50
CA VAL A 288 -24.10 13.20 20.75
C VAL A 288 -24.76 13.64 19.45
N LYS A 289 -24.95 14.95 19.29
CA LYS A 289 -25.31 15.50 17.98
C LYS A 289 -24.14 15.32 17.02
N TYR A 290 -24.40 14.78 15.83
CA TYR A 290 -23.34 14.55 14.83
C TYR A 290 -22.56 15.85 14.53
N PRO A 291 -21.24 15.90 14.76
CA PRO A 291 -20.47 17.11 14.58
C PRO A 291 -20.15 17.33 13.11
N ARG A 292 -20.92 18.21 12.45
CA ARG A 292 -20.63 18.66 11.09
C ARG A 292 -19.45 19.63 11.09
N ILE A 293 -18.24 19.10 10.92
CA ILE A 293 -17.02 19.90 10.82
C ILE A 293 -17.04 20.70 9.51
N LYS A 294 -16.68 21.98 9.60
CA LYS A 294 -16.43 22.83 8.44
C LYS A 294 -14.92 23.07 8.37
N ASP A 295 -14.34 22.85 7.19
CA ASP A 295 -12.96 23.22 6.95
C ASP A 295 -12.75 24.73 7.12
N PRO A 296 -11.56 25.16 7.57
CA PRO A 296 -11.25 26.58 7.66
C PRO A 296 -11.22 27.20 6.26
N LYS A 297 -11.69 28.45 6.15
CA LYS A 297 -11.60 29.22 4.89
C LYS A 297 -10.15 29.44 4.43
N LYS A 298 -9.21 29.40 5.37
CA LYS A 298 -7.77 29.48 5.15
C LYS A 298 -7.09 28.59 6.19
N TYR A 299 -6.32 27.62 5.74
CA TYR A 299 -5.48 26.83 6.62
C TYR A 299 -4.30 27.67 7.09
N PHE A 300 -3.90 27.47 8.34
CA PHE A 300 -2.58 27.88 8.78
C PHE A 300 -1.55 27.01 8.06
N VAL A 301 -0.58 27.65 7.39
CA VAL A 301 0.51 27.02 6.66
C VAL A 301 1.81 27.60 7.22
N ASP A 302 2.64 26.74 7.80
CA ASP A 302 3.97 27.10 8.26
C ASP A 302 5.02 26.28 7.50
N GLU A 303 5.82 26.98 6.71
CA GLU A 303 6.89 26.41 5.88
C GLU A 303 8.29 26.62 6.51
N THR A 304 8.39 27.22 7.70
CA THR A 304 9.69 27.51 8.34
C THR A 304 10.54 26.26 8.61
N SER A 305 9.93 25.08 8.68
CA SER A 305 10.62 23.79 8.80
C SER A 305 11.02 23.16 7.46
N ILE A 306 10.67 23.77 6.32
CA ILE A 306 11.00 23.27 4.99
C ILE A 306 12.33 23.87 4.55
N VAL A 307 13.32 23.01 4.32
CA VAL A 307 14.57 23.39 3.68
C VAL A 307 14.41 23.27 2.17
N PHE A 308 14.26 24.40 1.50
CA PHE A 308 14.12 24.44 0.05
C PHE A 308 15.49 24.25 -0.65
N PRO A 309 15.54 23.58 -1.81
CA PRO A 309 16.79 23.41 -2.55
C PRO A 309 17.36 24.76 -2.98
N SER A 310 18.67 24.93 -2.86
CA SER A 310 19.43 26.12 -3.32
C SER A 310 20.71 25.70 -4.03
N ASP A 311 21.31 26.62 -4.80
CA ASP A 311 22.60 26.37 -5.47
C ASP A 311 23.74 26.09 -4.49
N GLU A 312 23.64 26.62 -3.26
CA GLU A 312 24.57 26.29 -2.18
C GLU A 312 24.36 24.85 -1.69
N LEU A 313 23.12 24.45 -1.39
CA LEU A 313 22.79 23.11 -0.92
C LEU A 313 23.08 22.02 -1.97
N ARG A 314 23.11 22.37 -3.26
CA ARG A 314 23.54 21.44 -4.32
C ARG A 314 25.01 21.04 -4.22
N LYS A 315 25.85 21.84 -3.54
CA LYS A 315 27.28 21.56 -3.33
C LYS A 315 27.55 20.74 -2.07
N THR A 316 26.52 20.46 -1.27
CA THR A 316 26.64 19.72 -0.02
C THR A 316 27.21 18.32 -0.27
N GLU A 317 28.24 17.96 0.48
CA GLU A 317 28.79 16.61 0.49
C GLU A 317 27.77 15.61 1.06
N VAL A 318 27.53 14.52 0.33
CA VAL A 318 26.63 13.45 0.78
C VAL A 318 27.38 12.50 1.70
N ILE A 319 27.21 12.68 3.01
CA ILE A 319 27.78 11.81 4.04
C ILE A 319 27.00 10.49 4.09
N ARG A 320 27.72 9.36 4.03
CA ARG A 320 27.12 8.01 4.08
C ARG A 320 27.56 7.28 5.34
N GLY A 321 26.60 6.94 6.20
CA GLY A 321 26.84 6.12 7.39
C GLY A 321 27.12 4.64 7.07
N PRO A 322 27.48 3.82 8.07
CA PRO A 322 27.88 2.43 7.87
C PRO A 322 26.79 1.54 7.24
N ASN A 323 25.51 1.91 7.45
CA ASN A 323 24.34 1.23 6.88
C ASN A 323 23.87 1.80 5.53
N ILE A 324 24.64 2.69 4.90
CA ILE A 324 24.38 3.16 3.54
C ILE A 324 25.44 2.50 2.64
N LYS A 325 25.06 1.38 2.03
CA LYS A 325 25.95 0.58 1.16
C LYS A 325 25.61 0.80 -0.31
N PRO A 326 26.59 0.67 -1.22
CA PRO A 326 26.31 0.62 -2.65
C PRO A 326 25.36 -0.53 -3.01
N ILE A 327 24.61 -0.36 -4.09
CA ILE A 327 23.79 -1.44 -4.66
C ILE A 327 24.72 -2.58 -5.11
N PRO A 328 24.41 -3.85 -4.78
CA PRO A 328 25.24 -4.99 -5.15
C PRO A 328 25.33 -5.15 -6.67
N ARG A 329 26.46 -5.66 -7.15
CA ARG A 329 26.64 -5.99 -8.57
C ARG A 329 25.75 -7.18 -8.93
N LEU A 330 24.83 -6.97 -9.87
CA LEU A 330 23.97 -8.03 -10.37
C LEU A 330 24.56 -8.62 -11.64
N VAL A 331 24.56 -9.95 -11.74
CA VAL A 331 25.05 -10.66 -12.93
C VAL A 331 23.96 -10.74 -14.01
N PRO A 332 24.33 -10.61 -15.31
CA PRO A 332 23.42 -10.85 -16.43
C PRO A 332 22.82 -12.26 -16.42
N LEU A 333 21.71 -12.44 -17.12
CA LEU A 333 21.08 -13.75 -17.28
C LEU A 333 22.03 -14.70 -18.05
N PRO A 334 22.34 -15.89 -17.53
CA PRO A 334 23.19 -16.89 -18.22
C PRO A 334 22.42 -17.61 -19.34
N GLU A 335 23.13 -18.27 -20.27
CA GLU A 335 22.53 -19.08 -21.34
C GLU A 335 21.66 -20.21 -20.80
N LYS A 336 22.19 -20.96 -19.83
CA LYS A 336 21.49 -22.01 -19.08
C LYS A 336 21.35 -21.57 -17.64
N LEU A 337 20.16 -21.73 -17.07
CA LEU A 337 19.90 -21.43 -15.66
C LEU A 337 19.55 -22.72 -14.92
N GLU A 338 20.33 -23.05 -13.91
CA GLU A 338 20.07 -24.17 -13.00
C GLU A 338 19.90 -23.63 -11.59
N ALA A 339 18.86 -24.10 -10.90
CA ALA A 339 18.50 -23.57 -9.59
C ALA A 339 17.85 -24.64 -8.71
N VAL A 340 17.77 -24.37 -7.41
CA VAL A 340 17.09 -25.21 -6.43
C VAL A 340 15.89 -24.47 -5.84
N VAL A 341 14.77 -25.17 -5.67
CA VAL A 341 13.62 -24.63 -4.94
C VAL A 341 13.96 -24.53 -3.46
N VAL A 342 13.95 -23.33 -2.89
CA VAL A 342 14.19 -23.12 -1.46
C VAL A 342 12.91 -22.80 -0.69
N LEU A 343 11.86 -22.35 -1.38
CA LEU A 343 10.60 -21.98 -0.75
C LEU A 343 9.42 -22.22 -1.69
N LYS A 344 8.37 -22.87 -1.19
CA LYS A 344 7.06 -23.02 -1.82
C LYS A 344 6.00 -22.45 -0.89
N VAL A 345 5.18 -21.53 -1.39
CA VAL A 345 4.17 -20.82 -0.61
C VAL A 345 2.83 -20.78 -1.34
N GLY A 346 1.74 -20.66 -0.58
CA GLY A 346 0.38 -20.59 -1.12
C GLY A 346 0.02 -19.24 -1.74
N ASP A 347 -1.28 -18.94 -1.75
CA ASP A 347 -1.84 -17.74 -2.34
C ASP A 347 -1.64 -16.50 -1.44
N ASN A 348 -1.80 -15.32 -2.03
CA ASN A 348 -1.94 -14.04 -1.34
C ASN A 348 -0.72 -13.62 -0.50
N ILE A 349 0.47 -14.09 -0.86
CA ILE A 349 1.73 -13.68 -0.23
C ILE A 349 1.96 -12.19 -0.47
N SER A 350 2.02 -11.40 0.60
CA SER A 350 2.19 -9.95 0.51
C SER A 350 3.66 -9.55 0.46
N THR A 351 3.96 -8.33 0.03
CA THR A 351 5.31 -7.75 0.14
C THR A 351 5.77 -7.63 1.59
N ASP A 352 4.85 -7.53 2.55
CA ASP A 352 5.19 -7.54 3.99
C ASP A 352 5.54 -8.95 4.47
N THR A 353 5.00 -9.99 3.84
CA THR A 353 5.40 -11.39 4.06
C THR A 353 6.78 -11.67 3.45
N ILE A 354 7.06 -11.15 2.25
CA ILE A 354 8.36 -11.31 1.57
C ILE A 354 9.46 -10.53 2.30
N MET A 355 9.20 -9.27 2.62
CA MET A 355 10.13 -8.36 3.27
C MET A 355 9.36 -7.60 4.36
N PRO A 356 9.42 -8.06 5.61
CA PRO A 356 8.69 -7.43 6.70
C PRO A 356 9.11 -5.97 6.94
N ALA A 357 8.23 -5.24 7.63
CA ALA A 357 8.52 -3.90 8.12
C ALA A 357 8.92 -3.96 9.61
N GLY A 358 8.88 -2.81 10.28
CA GLY A 358 9.14 -2.72 11.72
C GLY A 358 10.54 -2.20 12.05
N ASN A 359 10.74 -1.97 13.35
CA ASN A 359 11.89 -1.26 13.90
C ASN A 359 13.25 -1.94 13.67
N LYS A 360 13.29 -3.27 13.53
CA LYS A 360 14.54 -4.00 13.25
C LYS A 360 14.98 -3.93 11.79
N ILE A 361 14.03 -3.72 10.87
CA ILE A 361 14.26 -3.92 9.43
C ILE A 361 14.31 -2.59 8.69
N LEU A 362 13.45 -1.63 9.05
CA LEU A 362 13.39 -0.33 8.38
C LEU A 362 14.70 0.48 8.44
N PRO A 363 15.50 0.43 9.53
CA PRO A 363 16.81 1.08 9.56
C PRO A 363 17.82 0.53 8.54
N LEU A 364 17.57 -0.65 7.96
CA LEU A 364 18.49 -1.33 7.04
C LEU A 364 18.16 -1.10 5.56
N ARG A 365 17.21 -0.21 5.23
CA ARG A 365 16.74 0.03 3.85
C ARG A 365 17.84 0.38 2.84
N SER A 366 18.94 0.97 3.30
CA SER A 366 20.08 1.34 2.47
C SER A 366 21.24 0.33 2.54
N ASN A 367 21.05 -0.80 3.22
CA ASN A 367 22.02 -1.89 3.34
C ASN A 367 21.37 -3.20 2.87
N ILE A 368 21.50 -3.48 1.57
CA ILE A 368 20.85 -4.63 0.92
C ILE A 368 21.32 -5.96 1.51
N GLU A 369 22.60 -6.05 1.87
CA GLU A 369 23.14 -7.23 2.53
C GLU A 369 22.43 -7.49 3.87
N ALA A 370 22.45 -6.51 4.77
CA ALA A 370 21.88 -6.66 6.11
C ALA A 370 20.35 -6.85 6.09
N ILE A 371 19.63 -6.12 5.23
CA ILE A 371 18.16 -6.25 5.17
C ILE A 371 17.73 -7.59 4.56
N SER A 372 18.59 -8.22 3.75
CA SER A 372 18.27 -9.51 3.11
C SER A 372 18.15 -10.66 4.11
N GLU A 373 18.76 -10.55 5.30
CA GLU A 373 18.60 -11.54 6.39
C GLU A 373 17.15 -11.65 6.91
N PHE A 374 16.27 -10.74 6.53
CA PHE A 374 14.86 -10.76 6.94
C PHE A 374 13.90 -11.23 5.85
N ILE A 375 14.43 -11.60 4.67
CA ILE A 375 13.61 -12.08 3.56
C ILE A 375 12.92 -13.39 3.93
N TYR A 376 11.58 -13.41 3.82
CA TYR A 376 10.68 -14.49 4.25
C TYR A 376 10.85 -14.95 5.70
N SER A 377 11.47 -14.17 6.59
CA SER A 377 11.74 -14.61 7.97
C SER A 377 10.47 -14.92 8.79
N GLN A 378 9.30 -14.45 8.34
CA GLN A 378 8.00 -14.76 8.94
C GLN A 378 7.46 -16.15 8.55
N LEU A 379 7.94 -16.71 7.44
CA LEU A 379 7.52 -18.02 6.91
C LEU A 379 8.59 -19.09 7.11
N ASP A 380 9.84 -18.75 6.79
CA ASP A 380 10.99 -19.64 6.87
C ASP A 380 12.21 -18.83 7.34
N PRO A 381 12.54 -18.86 8.64
CA PRO A 381 13.69 -18.14 9.20
C PRO A 381 15.04 -18.59 8.62
N ASP A 382 15.13 -19.82 8.10
CA ASP A 382 16.35 -20.37 7.52
C ASP A 382 16.54 -19.96 6.05
N PHE A 383 15.54 -19.34 5.43
CA PHE A 383 15.55 -18.97 4.01
C PHE A 383 16.83 -18.24 3.57
N PRO A 384 17.32 -17.17 4.25
CA PRO A 384 18.53 -16.48 3.81
C PRO A 384 19.78 -17.36 3.85
N ARG A 385 19.89 -18.22 4.88
CA ARG A 385 21.02 -19.15 5.05
C ARG A 385 21.02 -20.19 3.93
N GLU A 386 19.88 -20.84 3.68
CA GLU A 386 19.76 -21.83 2.62
C GLU A 386 20.02 -21.23 1.23
N CYS A 387 19.55 -20.01 0.98
CA CYS A 387 19.83 -19.31 -0.27
C CYS A 387 21.34 -19.13 -0.51
N LYS A 388 22.07 -18.70 0.53
CA LYS A 388 23.54 -18.54 0.47
C LYS A 388 24.26 -19.87 0.25
N GLU A 389 23.80 -20.95 0.89
CA GLU A 389 24.37 -22.29 0.73
C GLU A 389 24.17 -22.86 -0.69
N LYS A 390 23.01 -22.62 -1.30
CA LYS A 390 22.67 -23.14 -2.64
C LYS A 390 23.14 -22.23 -3.79
N GLY A 391 23.34 -20.94 -3.53
CA GLY A 391 23.83 -19.96 -4.50
C GLY A 391 22.80 -19.49 -5.54
N THR A 392 22.22 -20.40 -6.34
CA THR A 392 21.20 -20.06 -7.35
C THR A 392 19.89 -20.78 -7.03
N VAL A 393 18.84 -20.01 -6.76
CA VAL A 393 17.60 -20.55 -6.18
C VAL A 393 16.34 -19.99 -6.82
N VAL A 394 15.22 -20.70 -6.65
CA VAL A 394 13.89 -20.28 -7.09
C VAL A 394 12.87 -20.34 -5.96
N VAL A 395 11.85 -19.48 -6.07
CA VAL A 395 10.70 -19.46 -5.16
C VAL A 395 9.44 -19.80 -5.93
N ILE A 396 8.62 -20.69 -5.36
CA ILE A 396 7.35 -21.13 -5.91
C ILE A 396 6.19 -20.51 -5.13
N GLY A 397 5.17 -20.02 -5.82
CA GLY A 397 4.05 -19.32 -5.19
C GLY A 397 2.67 -19.64 -5.78
N GLY A 398 1.63 -19.36 -5.00
CA GLY A 398 0.25 -19.44 -5.46
C GLY A 398 -0.20 -18.20 -6.25
N GLU A 399 -1.47 -17.84 -6.10
CA GLU A 399 -2.08 -16.68 -6.74
C GLU A 399 -1.74 -15.36 -6.03
N ASN A 400 -1.82 -14.25 -6.77
CA ASN A 400 -1.69 -12.88 -6.27
C ASN A 400 -0.43 -12.67 -5.42
N TYR A 401 0.67 -13.20 -5.93
CA TYR A 401 1.96 -13.16 -5.27
C TYR A 401 2.57 -11.76 -5.32
N GLY A 402 3.01 -11.27 -4.15
CA GLY A 402 3.62 -9.96 -3.97
C GLY A 402 2.62 -8.81 -3.85
N GLN A 403 1.42 -9.06 -3.33
CA GLN A 403 0.42 -8.00 -3.12
C GLN A 403 0.85 -6.98 -2.05
N GLY A 404 0.30 -5.77 -2.12
CA GLY A 404 0.48 -4.73 -1.10
C GLY A 404 1.48 -3.64 -1.50
N SER A 405 2.46 -3.37 -0.63
CA SER A 405 3.31 -2.18 -0.71
C SER A 405 4.25 -2.19 -1.93
N SER A 406 4.59 -1.04 -2.51
CA SER A 406 5.50 -0.92 -3.68
C SER A 406 6.98 -1.18 -3.39
N ARG A 407 7.29 -1.77 -2.23
CA ARG A 407 8.62 -1.93 -1.64
C ARG A 407 9.53 -2.78 -2.54
N GLU A 408 10.48 -2.15 -3.20
CA GLU A 408 11.39 -2.84 -4.14
C GLU A 408 12.33 -3.84 -3.47
N HIS A 409 12.59 -3.71 -2.16
CA HIS A 409 13.39 -4.69 -1.40
C HIS A 409 12.77 -6.10 -1.40
N ALA A 410 11.47 -6.24 -1.64
CA ALA A 410 10.83 -7.54 -1.84
C ALA A 410 11.27 -8.26 -3.14
N ALA A 411 11.96 -7.56 -4.04
CA ALA A 411 12.63 -8.10 -5.21
C ALA A 411 14.16 -8.02 -5.09
N LEU A 412 14.70 -6.88 -4.63
CA LEU A 412 16.15 -6.68 -4.51
C LEU A 412 16.80 -7.56 -3.44
N GLY A 413 16.16 -7.75 -2.28
CA GLY A 413 16.68 -8.63 -1.23
C GLY A 413 16.75 -10.09 -1.68
N PRO A 414 15.66 -10.67 -2.23
CA PRO A 414 15.71 -12.01 -2.82
C PRO A 414 16.76 -12.12 -3.93
N ARG A 415 16.90 -11.10 -4.78
CA ARG A 415 17.92 -11.10 -5.84
C ARG A 415 19.34 -11.17 -5.28
N TYR A 416 19.61 -10.44 -4.20
CA TYR A 416 20.89 -10.45 -3.50
C TYR A 416 21.21 -11.83 -2.93
N LEU A 417 20.21 -12.53 -2.40
CA LEU A 417 20.33 -13.90 -1.90
C LEU A 417 20.45 -14.98 -3.00
N GLY A 418 20.41 -14.60 -4.28
CA GLY A 418 20.56 -15.56 -5.38
C GLY A 418 19.24 -16.10 -5.96
N VAL A 419 18.09 -15.52 -5.59
CA VAL A 419 16.82 -15.85 -6.25
C VAL A 419 16.87 -15.35 -7.69
N CYS A 420 16.86 -16.29 -8.63
CA CYS A 420 16.96 -16.02 -10.07
C CYS A 420 15.59 -16.02 -10.77
N ALA A 421 14.63 -16.78 -10.27
CA ALA A 421 13.27 -16.82 -10.77
C ALA A 421 12.24 -16.97 -9.64
N LYS A 422 11.04 -16.46 -9.88
CA LYS A 422 9.84 -16.79 -9.11
C LYS A 422 8.82 -17.40 -10.07
N ILE A 423 8.31 -18.59 -9.75
CA ILE A 423 7.30 -19.29 -10.57
C ILE A 423 6.01 -19.37 -9.77
N VAL A 424 4.95 -18.70 -10.23
CA VAL A 424 3.73 -18.54 -9.44
C VAL A 424 2.46 -18.77 -10.29
N LYS A 425 1.29 -18.89 -9.66
CA LYS A 425 0.02 -18.91 -10.42
C LYS A 425 -0.32 -17.52 -10.98
N SER A 426 -0.15 -16.46 -10.19
CA SER A 426 -0.30 -15.07 -10.65
C SER A 426 0.45 -14.06 -9.78
N PHE A 427 0.81 -12.91 -10.33
CA PHE A 427 1.53 -11.83 -9.64
C PHE A 427 0.67 -10.58 -9.42
N ALA A 428 0.97 -9.83 -8.35
CA ALA A 428 0.59 -8.43 -8.25
C ALA A 428 1.47 -7.53 -9.15
N ARG A 429 0.86 -6.50 -9.77
CA ARG A 429 1.47 -5.66 -10.82
C ARG A 429 2.82 -5.04 -10.44
N ILE A 430 2.88 -4.30 -9.34
CA ILE A 430 4.09 -3.55 -8.94
C ILE A 430 5.23 -4.51 -8.60
N HIS A 431 4.92 -5.61 -7.92
CA HIS A 431 5.91 -6.62 -7.58
C HIS A 431 6.51 -7.28 -8.83
N LYS A 432 5.69 -7.65 -9.83
CA LYS A 432 6.17 -8.16 -11.13
C LYS A 432 7.14 -7.19 -11.82
N ALA A 433 6.83 -5.89 -11.80
CA ALA A 433 7.73 -4.86 -12.35
C ALA A 433 9.06 -4.78 -11.58
N ASN A 434 9.01 -4.80 -10.25
CA ASN A 434 10.21 -4.82 -9.41
C ASN A 434 11.09 -6.05 -9.66
N LEU A 435 10.51 -7.22 -9.91
CA LEU A 435 11.28 -8.42 -10.29
C LEU A 435 12.06 -8.20 -11.58
N CYS A 436 11.43 -7.66 -12.62
CA CYS A 436 12.13 -7.30 -13.87
C CYS A 436 13.23 -6.26 -13.65
N ASN A 437 12.95 -5.24 -12.82
CA ASN A 437 13.91 -4.18 -12.50
C ASN A 437 15.20 -4.71 -11.86
N TRP A 438 15.11 -5.79 -11.09
CA TRP A 438 16.26 -6.41 -10.43
C TRP A 438 16.71 -7.74 -11.06
N GLY A 439 16.22 -8.07 -12.26
CA GLY A 439 16.70 -9.24 -13.01
C GLY A 439 16.26 -10.59 -12.46
N ILE A 440 15.15 -10.66 -11.70
CA ILE A 440 14.51 -11.93 -11.34
C ILE A 440 13.45 -12.25 -12.40
N LEU A 441 13.46 -13.46 -12.94
CA LEU A 441 12.45 -13.91 -13.91
C LEU A 441 11.06 -14.06 -13.24
N PRO A 442 10.05 -13.26 -13.61
CA PRO A 442 8.69 -13.42 -13.10
C PRO A 442 7.91 -14.39 -14.00
N LEU A 443 7.91 -15.66 -13.65
CA LEU A 443 7.30 -16.73 -14.43
C LEU A 443 5.94 -17.13 -13.85
N THR A 444 4.98 -17.41 -14.73
CA THR A 444 3.70 -18.02 -14.34
C THR A 444 3.57 -19.43 -14.89
N PHE A 445 2.88 -20.31 -14.19
CA PHE A 445 2.57 -21.64 -14.72
C PHE A 445 1.67 -21.54 -15.95
N LYS A 446 1.97 -22.28 -17.03
CA LYS A 446 1.02 -22.45 -18.15
C LYS A 446 -0.13 -23.36 -17.71
N ASP A 447 0.17 -24.46 -17.03
CA ASP A 447 -0.78 -25.30 -16.31
C ASP A 447 -0.64 -25.06 -14.80
N PRO A 448 -1.63 -24.42 -14.13
CA PRO A 448 -1.59 -24.19 -12.69
C PRO A 448 -1.43 -25.46 -11.84
N SER A 449 -1.73 -26.66 -12.36
CA SER A 449 -1.54 -27.92 -11.66
C SER A 449 -0.06 -28.31 -11.50
N ASP A 450 0.83 -27.79 -12.36
CA ASP A 450 2.28 -28.00 -12.25
C ASP A 450 2.86 -27.45 -10.93
N TYR A 451 2.16 -26.52 -10.28
CA TYR A 451 2.50 -26.04 -8.93
C TYR A 451 2.71 -27.21 -7.94
N GLU A 452 1.94 -28.30 -8.05
CA GLU A 452 2.04 -29.44 -7.15
C GLU A 452 3.32 -30.26 -7.34
N ARG A 453 3.97 -30.18 -8.51
CA ARG A 453 5.21 -30.92 -8.80
C ARG A 453 6.42 -30.40 -8.06
N PHE A 454 6.38 -29.14 -7.61
CA PHE A 454 7.50 -28.53 -6.93
C PHE A 454 7.50 -28.87 -5.45
N THR A 455 8.68 -29.23 -4.94
CA THR A 455 8.95 -29.38 -3.51
C THR A 455 10.21 -28.63 -3.14
N LYS A 456 10.38 -28.30 -1.85
CA LYS A 456 11.63 -27.71 -1.36
C LYS A 456 12.76 -28.72 -1.61
N GLY A 457 13.83 -28.27 -2.27
CA GLY A 457 14.94 -29.10 -2.72
C GLY A 457 14.89 -29.54 -4.18
N SER A 458 13.74 -29.42 -4.87
CA SER A 458 13.63 -29.76 -6.30
C SER A 458 14.63 -28.97 -7.14
N ARG A 459 15.26 -29.66 -8.11
CA ARG A 459 16.16 -29.05 -9.09
C ARG A 459 15.34 -28.54 -10.27
N VAL A 460 15.56 -27.27 -10.62
CA VAL A 460 14.89 -26.60 -11.74
C VAL A 460 15.92 -26.19 -12.78
N VAL A 461 15.69 -26.56 -14.03
CA VAL A 461 16.58 -26.24 -15.15
C VAL A 461 15.80 -25.51 -16.24
N PHE A 462 16.33 -24.37 -16.68
CA PHE A 462 15.85 -23.64 -17.85
C PHE A 462 16.91 -23.70 -18.96
N PRO A 463 16.74 -24.59 -19.96
CA PRO A 463 17.66 -24.65 -21.10
C PRO A 463 17.48 -23.44 -22.02
N ASP A 464 18.59 -22.87 -22.49
CA ASP A 464 18.63 -21.76 -23.46
C ASP A 464 17.80 -20.53 -23.06
N VAL A 465 17.61 -20.30 -21.75
CA VAL A 465 16.70 -19.28 -21.22
C VAL A 465 17.03 -17.89 -21.74
N ARG A 466 18.32 -17.58 -21.91
CA ARG A 466 18.75 -16.28 -22.45
C ARG A 466 18.35 -16.09 -23.90
N LYS A 467 18.64 -17.09 -24.75
CA LYS A 467 18.27 -17.08 -26.17
C LYS A 467 16.76 -16.91 -26.34
N ARG A 468 15.96 -17.71 -25.63
CA ARG A 468 14.48 -17.65 -25.70
C ARG A 468 13.94 -16.28 -25.30
N ILE A 469 14.50 -15.69 -24.23
CA ILE A 469 14.07 -14.36 -23.79
C ILE A 469 14.47 -13.28 -24.82
N TYR A 470 15.66 -13.40 -25.41
CA TYR A 470 16.15 -12.52 -26.48
C TYR A 470 15.28 -12.58 -27.74
N GLU A 471 14.88 -13.79 -28.16
CA GLU A 471 14.04 -14.04 -29.33
C GLU A 471 12.55 -13.66 -29.10
N GLY A 472 12.19 -13.30 -27.86
CA GLY A 472 10.84 -12.84 -27.54
C GLY A 472 9.86 -13.96 -27.21
N GLU A 473 10.33 -15.19 -26.99
CA GLU A 473 9.46 -16.32 -26.65
C GLU A 473 8.67 -16.07 -25.36
N LYS A 474 7.36 -16.30 -25.39
CA LYS A 474 6.48 -16.19 -24.20
C LYS A 474 6.52 -17.45 -23.35
N GLU A 475 6.56 -18.62 -23.98
CA GLU A 475 6.64 -19.89 -23.29
C GLU A 475 8.11 -20.18 -23.02
N ILE A 476 8.45 -20.39 -21.74
CA ILE A 476 9.80 -20.69 -21.27
C ILE A 476 9.75 -22.11 -20.71
N PRO A 477 10.18 -23.13 -21.48
CA PRO A 477 10.26 -24.50 -21.00
C PRO A 477 11.21 -24.62 -19.82
N ALA A 478 10.86 -25.48 -18.87
CA ALA A 478 11.72 -25.82 -17.74
C ALA A 478 11.60 -27.31 -17.42
N GLU A 479 12.59 -27.83 -16.70
CA GLU A 479 12.56 -29.17 -16.15
C GLU A 479 12.61 -29.09 -14.63
N VAL A 480 11.75 -29.88 -13.95
CA VAL A 480 11.71 -30.00 -12.49
C VAL A 480 11.98 -31.46 -12.15
N ASP A 481 13.13 -31.74 -11.55
CA ASP A 481 13.58 -33.12 -11.24
C ASP A 481 13.47 -34.07 -12.45
N GLY A 482 13.74 -33.55 -13.66
CA GLY A 482 13.66 -34.28 -14.92
C GLY A 482 12.28 -34.29 -15.59
N TYR A 483 11.25 -33.74 -14.96
CA TYR A 483 9.92 -33.61 -15.55
C TYR A 483 9.77 -32.30 -16.32
N PRO A 484 9.39 -32.32 -17.60
CA PRO A 484 9.19 -31.11 -18.38
C PRO A 484 7.92 -30.38 -17.95
N ILE A 485 8.01 -29.06 -17.86
CA ILE A 485 6.89 -28.15 -17.63
C ILE A 485 7.01 -26.94 -18.56
N ILE A 486 5.92 -26.18 -18.71
CA ILE A 486 5.93 -24.91 -19.43
C ILE A 486 5.59 -23.78 -18.48
N THR A 487 6.48 -22.80 -18.40
CA THR A 487 6.23 -21.53 -17.74
C THR A 487 6.00 -20.42 -18.77
N VAL A 488 5.38 -19.32 -18.35
CA VAL A 488 5.05 -18.19 -19.20
C VAL A 488 5.74 -16.94 -18.66
N LEU A 489 6.47 -16.26 -19.55
CA LEU A 489 7.06 -14.95 -19.31
C LEU A 489 6.25 -13.88 -20.04
N ASP A 490 5.23 -13.37 -19.35
CA ASP A 490 4.40 -12.27 -19.84
C ASP A 490 5.01 -10.91 -19.46
N VAL A 491 5.95 -10.41 -20.26
CA VAL A 491 6.61 -9.11 -20.04
C VAL A 491 6.84 -8.38 -21.37
N SER A 492 6.94 -7.06 -21.30
CA SER A 492 7.23 -6.21 -22.47
C SER A 492 8.63 -6.46 -23.05
N GLY A 493 8.84 -6.11 -24.32
CA GLY A 493 10.17 -6.18 -24.95
C GLY A 493 11.24 -5.38 -24.20
N ARG A 494 10.86 -4.24 -23.58
CA ARG A 494 11.75 -3.48 -22.70
C ARG A 494 12.17 -4.30 -21.47
N GLN A 495 11.21 -4.90 -20.77
CA GLN A 495 11.50 -5.72 -19.60
C GLN A 495 12.35 -6.94 -19.94
N ARG A 496 12.22 -7.52 -21.14
CA ARG A 496 13.13 -8.58 -21.62
C ARG A 496 14.58 -8.10 -21.67
N LYS A 497 14.84 -6.89 -22.20
CA LYS A 497 16.18 -6.29 -22.19
C LYS A 497 16.72 -6.11 -20.77
N HIS A 498 15.88 -5.66 -19.84
CA HIS A 498 16.27 -5.53 -18.42
C HIS A 498 16.67 -6.89 -17.82
N LEU A 499 15.86 -7.93 -18.04
CA LEU A 499 16.14 -9.28 -17.56
C LEU A 499 17.46 -9.83 -18.14
N LEU A 500 17.69 -9.66 -19.45
CA LEU A 500 18.92 -10.09 -20.12
C LEU A 500 20.19 -9.41 -19.56
N ALA A 501 20.08 -8.12 -19.18
CA ALA A 501 21.17 -7.37 -18.56
C ALA A 501 21.39 -7.71 -17.08
N GLY A 502 20.51 -8.50 -16.46
CA GLY A 502 20.54 -8.80 -15.02
C GLY A 502 19.89 -7.71 -14.15
N GLY A 503 19.10 -6.82 -14.75
CA GLY A 503 18.38 -5.74 -14.10
C GLY A 503 18.38 -4.45 -14.93
N ASN A 504 17.42 -3.57 -14.63
CA ASN A 504 17.23 -2.28 -15.30
C ASN A 504 18.42 -1.33 -15.04
N LEU A 505 18.96 -1.31 -13.81
CA LEU A 505 20.14 -0.51 -13.49
C LEU A 505 21.37 -0.91 -14.33
N ASN A 506 21.56 -2.22 -14.57
CA ASN A 506 22.64 -2.71 -15.43
C ASN A 506 22.42 -2.29 -16.89
N PHE A 507 21.19 -2.43 -17.38
CA PHE A 507 20.81 -2.04 -18.74
C PHE A 507 21.10 -0.55 -18.97
N VAL A 508 20.64 0.34 -18.09
CA VAL A 508 20.87 1.79 -18.22
C VAL A 508 22.35 2.14 -18.12
N LYS A 509 23.13 1.48 -17.24
CA LYS A 509 24.58 1.68 -17.20
C LYS A 509 25.27 1.32 -18.51
N GLN A 510 24.81 0.28 -19.20
CA GLN A 510 25.34 -0.12 -20.52
C GLN A 510 24.99 0.88 -21.63
N GLU A 511 23.91 1.67 -21.48
CA GLU A 511 23.56 2.74 -22.41
C GLU A 511 24.37 4.03 -22.19
N ILE A 512 24.69 4.34 -20.93
CA ILE A 512 25.37 5.59 -20.55
C ILE A 512 26.90 5.48 -20.62
N LEU A 513 27.46 4.33 -20.26
CA LEU A 513 28.91 4.14 -20.25
C LEU A 513 29.42 3.87 -21.68
N PRO A 514 30.52 4.51 -22.13
CA PRO A 514 31.17 4.17 -23.39
C PRO A 514 31.50 2.67 -23.39
N LYS A 515 31.22 1.99 -24.51
CA LYS A 515 31.54 0.57 -24.71
C LYS A 515 33.04 0.31 -24.66
#